data_AF-A0A534KWX7-F1
#
_entry.id   AF-A0A534KWX7-F1
#
_cell.length_a   1.000
_cell.length_b   1.000
_cell.length_c   1.000
_cell.angle_alpha   90.00
_cell.angle_beta   90.00
_cell.angle_gamma   90.00
#
_symmetry.space_group_name_H-M   'P 1'
#
loop_
_entity.id
_entity.type
_entity.pdbx_description
1 polymer ?
#
loop_
_entity_poly.entity_id
_entity_poly.type
_entity_poly.pdbx_seq_one_letter_code
_entity_poly.pdbx_strand_id
1 'polypeptide(L)' 'HVRVRAPGGNRSKSPGPGAQAAIRALSRAGLRIGRIEEVTPVPHDGTKPKGGRRGRRV' A
#
# COMPACT_ATOMS: atom_id res chain seq x y z
N HIS A 1 -5.68 -4.68 15.80
CA HIS A 1 -6.11 -4.67 14.39
C HIS A 1 -5.14 -3.80 13.60
N VAL A 2 -4.69 -4.25 12.43
CA VAL A 2 -3.70 -3.53 11.61
C VAL A 2 -4.30 -3.30 10.23
N ARG A 3 -4.17 -2.07 9.72
CA ARG A 3 -4.58 -1.70 8.36
C ARG A 3 -3.36 -1.27 7.57
N VAL A 4 -3.09 -1.95 6.46
CA VAL A 4 -1.98 -1.66 5.56
C VAL A 4 -2.51 -0.85 4.39
N ARG A 5 -1.82 0.24 4.04
CA ARG A 5 -2.23 1.15 2.97
C ARG A 5 -1.06 1.49 2.05
N ALA A 6 -1.24 1.25 0.76
CA ALA A 6 -0.41 1.79 -0.31
C ALA A 6 -0.92 3.19 -0.75
N PRO A 7 -0.14 3.93 -1.54
CA PRO A 7 -0.55 5.23 -2.06
C PRO A 7 -1.92 5.22 -2.76
N GLY A 8 -2.19 4.19 -3.57
CA GLY A 8 -3.47 3.96 -4.24
C GLY A 8 -3.85 5.03 -5.28
N GLY A 9 -5.10 4.99 -5.73
CA GLY A 9 -5.60 5.92 -6.76
C GLY A 9 -4.86 5.76 -8.09
N ASN A 10 -4.27 6.86 -8.57
CA ASN A 10 -3.45 6.91 -9.78
C ASN A 10 -1.95 6.62 -9.53
N ARG A 11 -1.59 6.21 -8.31
CA ARG A 11 -0.24 5.83 -7.90
C ARG A 11 -0.14 4.32 -7.67
N SER A 12 0.98 3.85 -7.11
CA SER A 12 1.16 2.43 -6.77
C SER A 12 0.05 1.95 -5.83
N LYS A 13 -0.59 0.86 -6.21
CA LYS A 13 -1.60 0.16 -5.40
C LYS A 13 -0.98 -0.92 -4.50
N SER A 14 0.30 -1.23 -4.72
CA SER A 14 1.01 -2.23 -3.94
C SER A 14 1.69 -1.58 -2.74
N PRO A 15 1.43 -2.07 -1.51
CA PRO A 15 2.20 -1.68 -0.34
C PRO A 15 3.68 -2.01 -0.56
N GLY A 16 4.56 -1.12 -0.11
CA GLY A 16 6.01 -1.33 -0.23
C GLY A 16 6.50 -2.49 0.65
N PRO A 17 7.73 -2.98 0.42
CA PRO A 17 8.32 -4.09 1.19
C PRO A 17 8.38 -3.81 2.70
N GLY A 18 8.44 -2.53 3.10
CA GLY A 18 8.43 -2.10 4.49
C GLY A 18 7.14 -2.42 5.25
N ALA A 19 6.01 -2.64 4.57
CA ALA A 19 4.74 -2.94 5.22
C ALA A 19 4.82 -4.24 6.05
N GLN A 20 5.36 -5.30 5.44
CA GLN A 20 5.49 -6.60 6.11
C GLN A 20 6.57 -6.58 7.20
N ALA A 21 7.65 -5.82 6.99
CA ALA A 21 8.69 -5.63 7.99
C ALA A 21 8.14 -4.94 9.25
N ALA A 22 7.32 -3.90 9.11
CA ALA A 22 6.69 -3.20 10.22
C ALA A 22 5.73 -4.10 11.01
N ILE A 23 4.88 -4.88 10.34
CA ILE A 23 3.98 -5.85 10.99
C ILE A 23 4.79 -6.86 11.83
N ARG A 24 5.87 -7.40 11.27
CA ARG A 24 6.75 -8.35 11.98
C ARG A 24 7.41 -7.70 13.20
N ALA A 25 7.84 -6.44 13.10
CA ALA A 25 8.43 -5.71 14.23
C ALA A 25 7.42 -5.51 15.36
N LEU A 26 6.18 -5.12 15.04
CA LEU A 26 5.11 -4.95 16.02
C LEU A 26 4.75 -6.27 16.73
N SER A 27 4.71 -7.37 15.98
CA SER A 27 4.51 -8.70 16.56
C SER A 27 5.65 -9.10 17.50
N ARG A 28 6.90 -8.79 17.16
CA ARG A 28 8.08 -9.05 18.01
C ARG A 28 8.12 -8.17 19.26
N ALA A 29 7.57 -6.95 19.18
CA ALA A 29 7.43 -6.05 20.32
C ALA A 29 6.36 -6.51 21.33
N GLY A 30 5.69 -7.64 21.10
CA GLY A 30 4.71 -8.23 22.02
C GLY A 30 3.26 -7.78 21.81
N LEU A 31 2.99 -7.01 20.74
CA LEU A 31 1.61 -6.62 20.41
C LEU A 31 0.85 -7.81 19.79
N ARG A 32 -0.32 -8.11 20.35
CA ARG A 32 -1.23 -9.13 19.80
C ARG A 32 -1.92 -8.56 18.56
N ILE A 33 -1.46 -8.99 17.39
CA ILE A 33 -2.07 -8.61 16.11
C ILE A 33 -3.34 -9.42 15.92
N GLY A 34 -4.49 -8.73 15.85
CA GLY A 34 -5.78 -9.31 15.45
C GLY A 34 -5.88 -9.45 13.94
N ARG A 35 -6.91 -8.85 13.31
CA ARG A 35 -7.02 -8.84 11.85
C ARG A 35 -6.03 -7.87 11.19
N ILE A 36 -5.55 -8.28 10.03
CA ILE A 36 -4.74 -7.47 9.11
C ILE A 36 -5.60 -7.23 7.87
N GLU A 37 -5.82 -5.96 7.53
CA GLU A 37 -6.65 -5.55 6.40
C GLU A 37 -5.83 -4.68 5.43
N GLU A 38 -5.95 -4.96 4.14
CA GLU A 38 -5.41 -4.15 3.06
C GLU A 38 -6.47 -3.10 2.69
N VAL A 39 -6.17 -1.82 2.86
CA VAL A 39 -7.13 -0.71 2.69
C VAL A 39 -6.66 0.32 1.67
N THR A 40 -5.85 -0.10 0.69
CA THR A 40 -5.43 0.77 -0.40
C THR A 40 -6.65 1.23 -1.19
N PRO A 41 -6.82 2.55 -1.41
CA PRO A 41 -7.95 3.05 -2.17
C PRO A 41 -7.82 2.65 -3.64
N VAL A 42 -8.76 1.82 -4.10
CA VAL A 42 -8.96 1.48 -5.51
C VAL A 42 -10.15 2.30 -6.00
N PRO A 43 -9.94 3.25 -6.93
CA PRO A 43 -11.03 4.05 -7.44
C PRO A 43 -11.83 3.24 -8.47
N HIS A 44 -13.16 3.45 -8.51
CA HIS A 44 -14.02 2.90 -9.57
C HIS A 44 -13.62 3.47 -10.94
N ASP A 45 -13.40 4.79 -10.99
CA ASP A 45 -12.81 5.51 -12.13
C ASP A 45 -11.57 6.31 -11.70
N GLY A 46 -10.49 6.23 -12.48
CA GLY A 46 -9.20 6.82 -12.14
C GLY A 46 -8.89 8.14 -12.84
N THR A 47 -8.18 9.04 -12.16
CA THR A 47 -7.53 10.19 -12.82
C THR A 47 -6.29 9.75 -13.60
N LYS A 48 -5.89 10.54 -14.60
CA LYS A 48 -4.72 10.23 -15.45
C LYS A 48 -3.44 10.03 -14.61
N PRO A 49 -2.73 8.89 -14.74
CA PRO A 49 -1.48 8.65 -14.03
C PRO A 49 -0.31 9.48 -14.62
N LYS A 50 0.76 9.64 -13.83
CA LYS A 50 1.99 10.32 -14.26
C LYS A 50 2.71 9.51 -15.37
N GLY A 51 3.41 10.21 -16.27
CA GLY A 51 4.17 9.60 -17.39
C GLY A 51 3.58 9.83 -18.78
N GLY A 52 2.36 10.40 -18.87
CA GLY A 52 1.73 10.68 -20.16
C GLY A 52 1.50 9.41 -21.00
N ARG A 53 1.34 9.55 -22.32
CA ARG A 53 1.06 8.42 -23.22
C ARG A 53 2.20 7.40 -23.29
N ARG A 54 3.44 7.85 -23.10
CA ARG A 54 4.66 7.05 -23.31
C ARG A 54 5.26 6.49 -22.02
N GLY A 55 4.72 6.87 -20.86
CA GLY A 55 5.25 6.47 -19.56
C GLY A 55 6.60 7.10 -19.22
N ARG A 56 7.19 6.62 -18.12
CA ARG A 56 8.56 6.97 -17.70
C ARG A 56 9.55 6.27 -18.63
N ARG A 57 10.45 7.03 -19.27
CA ARG A 57 11.58 6.53 -20.05
C ARG A 57 12.84 6.73 -19.21
N VAL A 58 13.42 5.64 -18.76
CA VAL A 58 14.74 5.58 -18.08
C VAL A 58 15.73 4.90 -19.00
#